data_AF-A0A2T2X1G8-F1
#
_entry.id   AF-A0A2T2X1G8-F1
#
_cell.length_a   1.000
_cell.length_b   1.000
_cell.length_c   1.000
_cell.angle_alpha   90.00
_cell.angle_beta   90.00
_cell.angle_gamma   90.00
#
_symmetry.space_group_name_H-M   'P 1'
#
loop_
_entity.id
_entity.type
_entity.pdbx_description
1 polymer ?
#
loop_
_entity_poly.entity_id
_entity_poly.type
_entity_poly.pdbx_seq_one_letter_code
_entity_poly.pdbx_strand_id
1 'polypeptide(L)'
;MGSLEENRRVIVRLPHRLVDALDKMADGEGRHRSEVIRESVEFYLAEQRKQQLRQELIQGYQELGSLNAALAEEHWEYAGYFRE
;
A
#
# COMPACT_ATOMS: atom_id res chain seq x y z
N MET A 1 8.63 22.58 -7.57
CA MET A 1 9.14 22.82 -6.21
C MET A 1 8.15 22.18 -5.25
N GLY A 2 8.44 20.95 -4.80
CA GLY A 2 7.50 20.12 -4.03
C GLY A 2 6.88 20.92 -2.88
N SER A 3 5.55 20.91 -2.82
CA SER A 3 4.78 21.50 -1.74
C SER A 3 5.39 21.06 -0.40
N LEU A 4 5.83 22.03 0.42
CA LEU A 4 6.06 21.79 1.85
C LEU A 4 4.78 21.15 2.38
N GLU A 5 4.83 19.88 2.77
CA GLU A 5 3.65 19.18 3.28
C GLU A 5 3.13 19.94 4.50
N GLU A 6 2.01 20.63 4.30
CA GLU A 6 1.41 21.47 5.32
C GLU A 6 0.75 20.53 6.35
N ASN A 7 1.43 20.33 7.48
CA ASN A 7 0.93 19.48 8.55
C ASN A 7 -0.44 19.97 9.03
N ARG A 8 -1.49 19.16 8.83
CA ARG A 8 -2.81 19.42 9.38
C ARG A 8 -2.96 18.79 10.76
N ARG A 9 -3.42 19.56 11.74
CA ARG A 9 -3.73 19.07 13.09
C ARG A 9 -5.06 18.32 13.07
N VAL A 10 -5.05 17.09 13.60
CA VAL A 10 -6.24 16.26 13.82
C VAL A 10 -6.36 15.97 15.31
N ILE A 11 -7.56 16.15 15.88
CA ILE A 11 -7.87 15.79 17.28
C ILE A 11 -8.76 14.56 17.25
N VAL A 12 -8.34 13.49 17.93
CA VAL A 12 -9.09 12.23 18.02
C VAL A 12 -9.40 11.90 19.48
N ARG A 13 -10.54 11.25 19.70
CA ARG A 13 -10.87 10.65 21.01
C ARG A 13 -10.58 9.16 20.94
N LEU A 14 -9.75 8.68 21.84
CA LEU A 14 -9.38 7.27 21.93
C LEU A 14 -9.82 6.70 23.29
N PRO A 15 -10.24 5.42 23.35
CA PRO A 15 -10.43 4.72 24.62
C PRO A 15 -9.17 4.78 25.49
N HIS A 16 -9.33 4.93 26.81
CA HIS A 16 -8.21 5.00 27.77
C HIS A 16 -7.18 3.89 27.57
N ARG A 17 -7.64 2.64 27.42
CA ARG A 17 -6.76 1.48 27.15
C ARG A 17 -5.81 1.65 25.97
N LEU A 18 -6.21 2.37 24.93
CA LEU A 18 -5.37 2.61 23.75
C LEU A 18 -4.36 3.74 24.00
N VAL A 19 -4.76 4.77 24.75
CA VAL A 19 -3.85 5.83 25.17
C VAL A 19 -2.77 5.26 26.09
N ASP A 20 -3.14 4.40 27.05
CA ASP A 20 -2.18 3.76 27.95
C ASP A 20 -1.19 2.86 27.21
N ALA A 21 -1.64 2.15 26.17
CA ALA A 21 -0.77 1.34 25.33
C ALA A 21 0.17 2.22 24.49
N LEU A 22 -0.34 3.32 23.94
CA LEU A 22 0.44 4.30 23.20
C LEU A 22 1.54 4.92 24.07
N ASP A 23 1.22 5.24 25.33
CA ASP A 23 2.17 5.78 26.30
C ASP A 23 3.31 4.82 26.58
N LYS A 24 2.99 3.56 26.86
CA LYS A 24 4.01 2.54 27.10
C LYS A 24 4.96 2.35 25.91
N MET A 25 4.44 2.40 24.69
CA MET A 25 5.26 2.32 23.48
C MET A 25 6.13 3.56 23.30
N ALA A 26 5.53 4.75 23.45
CA ALA A 26 6.24 6.02 23.29
C ALA A 26 7.36 6.17 24.34
N ASP A 27 7.08 5.83 25.60
CA ASP A 27 8.04 5.92 26.71
C ASP A 27 9.17 4.89 26.57
N GLY A 28 8.87 3.68 26.09
CA GLY A 28 9.86 2.63 25.88
C GLY A 28 10.91 2.97 24.81
N GLU A 29 10.55 3.82 23.84
CA GLU A 29 11.41 4.22 22.71
C GLU A 29 11.91 5.67 22.83
N GLY A 30 11.49 6.43 23.85
CA GLY A 30 11.84 7.86 24.00
C GLY A 30 11.18 8.77 22.96
N ARG A 31 10.01 8.38 22.45
CA ARG A 31 9.30 9.03 21.33
C ARG A 31 8.07 9.78 21.80
N HIS A 32 7.52 10.64 20.94
CA HIS A 32 6.25 11.31 21.22
C HIS A 32 5.05 10.50 20.70
N ARG A 33 3.93 10.54 21.44
CA ARG A 33 2.63 9.95 21.04
C ARG A 33 2.25 10.27 19.60
N SER A 34 2.46 11.52 19.17
CA SER A 34 2.11 12.00 17.84
C SER A 34 2.93 11.33 16.73
N GLU A 35 4.16 10.92 17.03
CA GLU A 35 5.04 10.22 16.08
C GLU A 35 4.56 8.79 15.88
N VAL A 36 4.29 8.07 16.98
CA VAL A 36 3.76 6.72 16.95
C VAL A 36 2.40 6.67 16.23
N ILE A 37 1.52 7.65 16.49
CA ILE A 37 0.24 7.76 15.78
C ILE A 37 0.47 7.97 14.28
N ARG A 38 1.39 8.86 13.89
CA ARG A 38 1.65 9.15 12.47
C ARG A 38 2.13 7.89 11.74
N GLU A 39 3.13 7.20 12.28
CA GLU A 39 3.64 5.97 11.68
C GLU A 39 2.58 4.87 11.59
N SER A 40 1.77 4.72 12.64
CA SER A 40 0.67 3.75 12.65
C SER A 40 -0.34 4.04 11.54
N VAL A 41 -0.65 5.32 11.31
CA VAL A 41 -1.57 5.74 10.24
C VAL A 41 -0.95 5.53 8.86
N GLU A 42 0.31 5.89 8.66
CA GLU A 42 1.04 5.67 7.41
C GLU A 42 1.10 4.18 7.06
N PHE A 43 1.44 3.34 8.03
CA PHE A 43 1.47 1.90 7.89
C PHE A 43 0.10 1.34 7.50
N TYR A 44 -0.97 1.74 8.22
CA TYR A 44 -2.33 1.28 7.93
C TYR A 44 -2.76 1.64 6.50
N LEU A 45 -2.49 2.88 6.07
CA LEU A 45 -2.85 3.33 4.72
C LEU A 45 -2.06 2.59 3.63
N ALA A 46 -0.77 2.31 3.86
CA ALA A 46 0.05 1.55 2.94
C ALA A 46 -0.48 0.12 2.75
N GLU A 47 -0.82 -0.57 3.85
CA GLU A 47 -1.37 -1.92 3.78
C GLU A 47 -2.75 -1.95 3.13
N GLN A 48 -3.61 -0.95 3.37
CA GLN A 48 -4.90 -0.83 2.66
C GLN A 48 -4.71 -0.69 1.14
N ARG A 49 -3.78 0.15 0.69
CA ARG A 49 -3.47 0.31 -0.75
C ARG A 49 -2.95 -0.98 -1.37
N LYS A 50 -2.07 -1.70 -0.66
CA LYS A 50 -1.54 -2.99 -1.10
C LYS A 50 -2.65 -4.04 -1.24
N GLN A 51 -3.61 -4.07 -0.32
CA GLN A 51 -4.77 -4.95 -0.40
C GLN A 51 -5.65 -4.60 -1.59
N GLN A 52 -5.94 -3.31 -1.82
CA GLN A 52 -6.71 -2.85 -2.96
C GLN A 52 -6.06 -3.24 -4.29
N LEU A 53 -4.77 -2.94 -4.46
CA LEU A 53 -4.02 -3.31 -5.66
C LEU A 53 -4.06 -4.83 -5.90
N ARG A 54 -3.95 -5.63 -4.85
CA ARG A 54 -4.05 -7.09 -4.98
C ARG A 54 -5.43 -7.53 -5.48
N GLN A 55 -6.51 -6.91 -5.00
CA GLN A 55 -7.87 -7.24 -5.46
C GLN A 55 -8.09 -6.83 -6.92
N GLU A 56 -7.63 -5.63 -7.30
CA GLU A 56 -7.70 -5.16 -8.68
C GLU A 56 -6.93 -6.08 -9.63
N LEU A 57 -5.74 -6.54 -9.24
CA LEU A 57 -4.97 -7.51 -10.02
C LEU A 57 -5.74 -8.82 -10.17
N ILE A 58 -6.26 -9.39 -9.08
CA ILE A 58 -7.03 -10.64 -9.13
C ILE A 58 -8.22 -10.50 -10.08
N GLN A 59 -8.97 -9.41 -9.96
CA GLN A 59 -10.12 -9.14 -10.81
C GLN A 59 -9.69 -9.03 -12.28
N GLY A 60 -8.68 -8.24 -12.60
CA GLY A 60 -8.20 -8.08 -13.98
C GLY A 60 -7.73 -9.40 -14.60
N TYR A 61 -7.06 -10.26 -13.82
CA TYR A 61 -6.66 -11.59 -14.29
C TYR A 61 -7.85 -12.53 -14.54
N GLN A 62 -8.91 -12.43 -13.74
CA GLN A 62 -10.13 -13.20 -13.94
C GLN A 62 -10.88 -12.74 -15.18
N GLU A 63 -10.99 -11.42 -15.39
CA GLU A 63 -11.67 -10.82 -16.54
C GLU A 63 -10.95 -11.14 -17.86
N LEU A 64 -9.61 -11.13 -17.86
CA LEU A 64 -8.79 -11.36 -19.05
C LEU A 64 -8.31 -12.80 -19.20
N GLY A 65 -8.74 -13.72 -18.34
CA GLY A 65 -8.19 -15.08 -18.28
C GLY A 65 -8.23 -15.82 -19.62
N SER A 66 -9.35 -15.72 -20.35
CA SER A 66 -9.50 -16.35 -21.67
C SER A 66 -8.63 -15.71 -22.74
N LEU A 67 -8.48 -14.38 -22.72
CA LEU A 67 -7.61 -13.66 -23.65
C LEU A 67 -6.14 -13.98 -23.38
N ASN A 68 -5.74 -13.97 -22.11
CA ASN A 68 -4.37 -14.29 -21.70
C ASN A 68 -4.01 -15.75 -22.06
N ALA A 69 -4.95 -16.69 -21.92
CA ALA A 69 -4.75 -18.08 -22.34
C ALA A 69 -4.56 -18.18 -23.86
N ALA A 70 -5.42 -17.53 -24.65
CA ALA A 70 -5.31 -17.50 -26.10
C ALA A 70 -3.97 -16.90 -26.58
N LEU A 71 -3.53 -15.78 -25.99
CA LEU A 71 -2.23 -15.15 -26.29
C LEU A 71 -1.04 -16.01 -25.87
N ALA A 72 -1.16 -16.79 -24.80
CA ALA A 72 -0.09 -17.68 -24.33
C ALA A 72 0.05 -18.93 -25.21
N GLU A 73 -1.05 -19.40 -25.81
CA GLU A 73 -1.06 -20.48 -26.79
C GLU A 73 -0.66 -20.02 -28.20
N GLU A 74 -0.65 -18.71 -28.45
CA GLU A 74 -0.21 -18.13 -29.71
C GLU A 74 1.31 -18.29 -29.88
N HIS A 75 1.73 -19.08 -30.88
CA HIS A 75 3.13 -19.24 -31.25
C HIS A 75 3.64 -17.97 -31.94
N TRP A 76 4.50 -17.21 -31.25
CA TRP A 76 5.16 -16.03 -31.83
C TRP A 76 6.22 -16.45 -32.86
N GLU A 77 5.84 -16.54 -34.13
CA GLU A 77 6.76 -16.63 -35.27
C GLU A 77 7.44 -15.27 -35.51
N TYR A 78 8.34 -14.86 -34.60
CA TYR A 78 9.13 -13.63 -34.78
C TYR A 78 10.61 -13.79 -34.37
N ALA A 79 11.19 -14.95 -34.68
CA ALA A 79 12.63 -15.18 -34.56
C ALA A 79 13.40 -14.99 -35.88
N GLY A 80 12.80 -14.34 -36.89
CA GLY A 80 13.39 -14.17 -38.24
C GLY A 80 13.83 -12.75 -38.63
N TYR A 81 13.43 -11.70 -37.91
CA TYR A 81 13.54 -10.31 -38.42
C TYR A 81 14.73 -9.49 -37.92
N PHE A 82 15.71 -10.08 -37.22
CA PHE A 82 16.93 -9.36 -36.78
C PHE A 82 18.22 -10.07 -37.20
N ARG A 83 18.31 -10.47 -38.46
CA ARG A 83 19.60 -10.83 -39.06
C ARG A 83 19.68 -10.34 -40.50
N GLU A 84 20.03 -9.05 -40.66
CA GLU A 84 20.76 -8.49 -41.80
C GLU A 84 21.82 -7.52 -41.29
#